data_AF-A0A7Y2UAG0-F1
#
_entry.id   AF-A0A7Y2UAG0-F1
#
_cell.length_a   1.000
_cell.length_b   1.000
_cell.length_c   1.000
_cell.angle_alpha   90.00
_cell.angle_beta   90.00
_cell.angle_gamma   90.00
#
_symmetry.space_group_name_H-M   'P 1'
#
loop_
_entity.id
_entity.type
_entity.pdbx_description
1 polymer ?
#
loop_
_entity_poly.entity_id
_entity_poly.type
_entity_poly.pdbx_seq_one_letter_code
_entity_poly.pdbx_strand_id
1 'polypeptide(L)'
;PRLVGVRHVLHDEEDDRFMLGDAFRRGIESLRNYDLCYDLLLFPKHLPVAVQLVEEFPEQRFVLDHIAKPDIAKRITSPWREDLADLAQFPNVSCKLSGMVTEARWKNWQPGDFYCYMDIVLEAFGPERVMIGSDWPVCQLSGDYQSTMEIVINYVNQLPTEVGDGILGNNCAKIYQL
;
A
#
# COMPACT_ATOMS: atom_id res chain seq x y z
N PRO A 1 23.14 -4.30 -2.54
CA PRO A 1 22.78 -4.92 -1.26
C PRO A 1 21.31 -5.40 -1.34
N ARG A 2 20.89 -6.43 -0.60
CA ARG A 2 19.49 -6.94 -0.68
C ARG A 2 18.53 -6.33 0.34
N LEU A 3 19.05 -5.63 1.36
CA LEU A 3 18.23 -4.84 2.27
C LEU A 3 17.89 -3.52 1.58
N VAL A 4 16.61 -3.30 1.32
CA VAL A 4 16.10 -2.14 0.54
C VAL A 4 15.00 -1.36 1.27
N GLY A 5 14.53 -1.88 2.41
CA GLY A 5 13.54 -1.21 3.24
C GLY A 5 13.36 -1.87 4.59
N VAL A 6 12.59 -1.22 5.45
CA VAL A 6 12.21 -1.70 6.77
C VAL A 6 10.71 -1.52 6.97
N ARG A 7 10.14 -2.31 7.88
CA ARG A 7 8.72 -2.26 8.22
C ARG A 7 8.55 -2.53 9.70
N HIS A 8 7.70 -1.74 10.35
CA HIS A 8 7.16 -2.04 11.68
C HIS A 8 5.69 -2.44 11.57
N VAL A 9 5.22 -3.34 12.42
CA VAL A 9 3.83 -3.84 12.43
C VAL A 9 2.92 -2.84 13.16
N LEU A 10 2.85 -1.62 12.62
CA LEU A 10 2.17 -0.48 13.26
C LEU A 10 0.71 -0.76 13.61
N HIS A 11 0.03 -1.53 12.77
CA HIS A 11 -1.38 -1.83 12.98
C HIS A 11 -1.69 -2.75 14.18
N ASP A 12 -0.67 -3.37 14.79
CA ASP A 12 -0.79 -4.19 16.01
C ASP A 12 -0.39 -3.41 17.28
N GLU A 13 0.07 -2.16 17.16
CA GLU A 13 0.38 -1.30 18.31
C GLU A 13 -0.89 -0.91 19.06
N GLU A 14 -0.82 -0.81 20.39
CA GLU A 14 -1.95 -0.43 21.23
C GLU A 14 -2.39 1.02 21.01
N ASP A 15 -1.42 1.91 20.73
CA ASP A 15 -1.67 3.31 20.43
C ASP A 15 -1.68 3.54 18.91
N ASP A 16 -2.84 3.89 18.38
CA ASP A 16 -3.03 4.26 16.97
C ASP A 16 -2.09 5.42 16.52
N ARG A 17 -1.52 6.17 17.48
CA ARG A 17 -0.57 7.27 17.26
C ARG A 17 0.89 6.90 17.51
N PHE A 18 1.21 5.62 17.72
CA PHE A 18 2.58 5.15 18.03
C PHE A 18 3.65 5.70 17.10
N MET A 19 3.35 5.79 15.79
CA MET A 19 4.29 6.30 14.79
C MET A 19 4.66 7.79 14.94
N LEU A 20 3.92 8.56 15.73
CA LEU A 20 4.26 9.95 16.04
C LEU A 20 5.13 10.09 17.30
N GLY A 21 5.47 8.98 17.96
CA GLY A 21 6.38 8.98 19.10
C GLY A 21 7.80 9.41 18.70
N ASP A 22 8.47 10.16 19.57
CA ASP A 22 9.80 10.73 19.27
C ASP A 22 10.85 9.68 18.92
N ALA A 23 10.78 8.50 19.57
CA ALA A 23 11.71 7.41 19.27
C ALA A 23 11.49 6.85 17.86
N PHE A 24 10.23 6.69 17.45
CA PHE A 24 9.88 6.22 16.12
C PHE A 24 10.32 7.22 15.04
N ARG A 25 10.00 8.51 15.24
CA ARG A 25 10.38 9.58 14.32
C ARG A 25 11.89 9.72 14.13
N ARG A 26 12.69 9.61 15.21
CA ARG A 26 14.16 9.53 15.10
C ARG A 26 14.62 8.31 14.30
N GLY A 27 13.92 7.18 14.44
CA GLY A 27 14.15 5.99 13.63
C GLY A 27 13.94 6.25 12.15
N ILE A 28 12.80 6.85 11.78
CA ILE A 28 12.48 7.24 10.41
C ILE A 28 13.53 8.21 9.84
N GLU A 29 13.89 9.26 10.59
CA GLU A 29 14.93 10.22 10.18
C GLU A 29 16.26 9.53 9.83
N SER A 30 16.63 8.50 10.60
CA SER A 30 17.89 7.79 10.39
C SER A 30 17.93 6.95 9.10
N LEU A 31 16.78 6.52 8.56
CA LEU A 31 16.70 5.66 7.37
C LEU A 31 17.26 6.31 6.12
N ARG A 32 17.15 7.64 6.03
CA ARG A 32 17.70 8.43 4.91
C ARG A 32 19.18 8.16 4.69
N ASN A 33 19.96 7.99 5.75
CA ASN A 33 21.41 7.74 5.66
C ASN A 33 21.76 6.38 5.03
N TYR A 34 20.77 5.49 4.91
CA TYR A 34 20.94 4.13 4.39
C TYR A 34 20.19 3.92 3.08
N ASP A 35 19.50 4.95 2.57
CA ASP A 35 18.67 4.89 1.37
C ASP A 35 17.65 3.72 1.42
N LEU A 36 17.04 3.52 2.59
CA LEU A 36 16.04 2.48 2.82
C LEU A 36 14.63 3.06 2.70
N CYS A 37 13.74 2.31 2.06
CA CYS A 37 12.30 2.61 2.08
C CYS A 37 11.67 2.23 3.42
N TYR A 38 10.59 2.91 3.82
CA TYR A 38 9.76 2.52 4.96
C TYR A 38 8.37 2.07 4.49
N ASP A 39 7.99 0.85 4.83
CA ASP A 39 6.68 0.29 4.48
C ASP A 39 5.66 0.59 5.60
N LEU A 40 4.57 1.26 5.25
CA LEU A 40 3.46 1.64 6.13
C LEU A 40 2.40 0.54 6.18
N LEU A 41 2.46 -0.34 7.18
CA LEU A 41 1.46 -1.38 7.42
C LEU A 41 0.35 -0.89 8.35
N LEU A 42 -0.79 -0.50 7.76
CA LEU A 42 -1.85 0.27 8.42
C LEU A 42 -3.25 -0.34 8.21
N PHE A 43 -4.17 0.08 9.08
CA PHE A 43 -5.62 0.02 8.87
C PHE A 43 -6.12 1.41 8.43
N PRO A 44 -7.37 1.55 7.92
CA PRO A 44 -7.87 2.84 7.45
C PRO A 44 -7.82 3.93 8.53
N LYS A 45 -8.12 3.56 9.78
CA LYS A 45 -8.07 4.47 10.95
C LYS A 45 -6.70 5.13 11.19
N HIS A 46 -5.61 4.56 10.67
CA HIS A 46 -4.27 5.11 10.84
C HIS A 46 -3.87 6.10 9.74
N LEU A 47 -4.60 6.20 8.63
CA LEU A 47 -4.26 7.07 7.51
C LEU A 47 -4.12 8.55 7.93
N PRO A 48 -5.02 9.16 8.74
CA PRO A 48 -4.85 10.54 9.20
C PRO A 48 -3.61 10.77 10.07
N VAL A 49 -3.15 9.73 10.77
CA VAL A 49 -1.92 9.78 11.57
C VAL A 49 -0.69 9.60 10.67
N ALA A 50 -0.80 8.76 9.62
CA ALA A 50 0.27 8.55 8.65
C ALA A 50 0.56 9.81 7.83
N VAL A 51 -0.49 10.59 7.50
CA VAL A 51 -0.35 11.92 6.88
C VAL A 51 0.58 12.82 7.70
N GLN A 52 0.35 12.91 9.02
CA GLN A 52 1.21 13.70 9.92
C GLN A 52 2.67 13.22 9.89
N LEU A 53 2.90 11.91 9.91
CA LEU A 53 4.26 11.36 9.84
C LEU A 53 4.93 11.70 8.51
N VAL A 54 4.26 11.44 7.38
CA VAL A 54 4.83 11.62 6.04
C VAL A 54 5.13 13.09 5.76
N GLU A 55 4.29 14.00 6.24
CA GLU A 55 4.49 15.45 6.14
C GLU A 55 5.81 15.90 6.80
N GLU A 56 6.18 15.28 7.94
CA GLU A 56 7.44 15.58 8.64
C GLU A 56 8.69 15.08 7.89
N PHE A 57 8.55 14.09 6.99
CA PHE A 57 9.67 13.43 6.32
C PHE A 57 9.52 13.39 4.78
N PRO A 58 9.48 14.55 4.08
CA PRO A 58 9.21 14.61 2.65
C PRO A 58 10.31 13.96 1.78
N GLU A 59 11.52 13.76 2.32
CA GLU A 59 12.64 13.12 1.62
C GLU A 59 12.74 11.61 1.89
N GLN A 60 11.94 11.07 2.82
CA GLN A 60 11.88 9.64 3.09
C GLN A 60 10.91 8.96 2.12
N ARG A 61 11.34 7.86 1.48
CA ARG A 61 10.46 7.03 0.64
C ARG A 61 9.55 6.19 1.51
N PHE A 62 8.24 6.32 1.31
CA PHE A 62 7.23 5.52 1.98
C PHE A 62 6.46 4.64 0.98
N VAL A 63 6.10 3.44 1.40
CA VAL A 63 5.22 2.54 0.63
C VAL A 63 4.05 2.12 1.52
N LEU A 64 2.84 2.50 1.14
CA LEU A 64 1.62 2.05 1.78
C LEU A 64 1.35 0.57 1.44
N ASP A 65 1.34 -0.26 2.47
CA ASP A 65 1.01 -1.68 2.33
C ASP A 65 -0.50 -1.88 2.17
N HIS A 66 -0.86 -2.81 1.30
CA HIS A 66 -2.20 -3.39 1.16
C HIS A 66 -3.34 -2.37 1.03
N ILE A 67 -3.09 -1.27 0.31
CA ILE A 67 -4.02 -0.15 0.13
C ILE A 67 -4.63 0.36 1.46
N ALA A 68 -3.91 0.23 2.58
CA ALA A 68 -4.40 0.52 3.95
C ALA A 68 -5.61 -0.30 4.42
N LYS A 69 -5.85 -1.48 3.83
CA LYS A 69 -6.85 -2.47 4.29
C LYS A 69 -8.28 -1.92 4.45
N PRO A 70 -8.91 -1.37 3.38
CA PRO A 70 -10.31 -0.97 3.43
C PRO A 70 -11.23 -2.16 3.73
N ASP A 71 -12.43 -1.91 4.26
CA ASP A 71 -13.42 -2.95 4.52
C ASP A 71 -14.13 -3.38 3.21
N ILE A 72 -13.43 -4.19 2.42
CA ILE A 72 -13.90 -4.71 1.12
C ILE A 72 -15.10 -5.63 1.32
N ALA A 73 -15.10 -6.44 2.39
CA ALA A 73 -16.18 -7.36 2.72
C ALA A 73 -17.54 -6.68 2.87
N LYS A 74 -17.56 -5.44 3.42
CA LYS A 74 -18.74 -4.60 3.55
C LYS A 74 -18.91 -3.56 2.43
N ARG A 75 -18.00 -3.53 1.45
CA ARG A 75 -18.01 -2.56 0.35
C ARG A 75 -17.95 -1.10 0.82
N ILE A 76 -17.21 -0.84 1.90
CA ILE A 76 -17.07 0.50 2.47
C ILE A 76 -15.85 1.17 1.85
N THR A 77 -16.08 2.32 1.21
CA THR A 77 -15.03 3.14 0.63
C THR A 77 -14.77 4.44 1.38
N SER A 78 -15.67 4.92 2.23
CA SER A 78 -15.49 6.14 3.03
C SER A 78 -15.49 5.80 4.53
N PRO A 79 -14.62 6.40 5.36
CA PRO A 79 -13.71 7.53 5.07
C PRO A 79 -12.39 7.15 4.37
N TRP A 80 -12.16 5.85 4.12
CA TRP A 80 -10.89 5.35 3.58
C TRP A 80 -10.43 6.08 2.30
N ARG A 81 -11.35 6.34 1.36
CA ARG A 81 -11.05 7.02 0.09
C ARG A 81 -10.54 8.43 0.33
N GLU A 82 -11.20 9.17 1.22
CA GLU A 82 -10.82 10.54 1.55
C GLU A 82 -9.45 10.56 2.24
N ASP A 83 -9.26 9.72 3.26
CA ASP A 83 -7.99 9.65 4.00
C ASP A 83 -6.83 9.13 3.11
N LEU A 84 -7.12 8.23 2.18
CA LEU A 84 -6.14 7.74 1.19
C LEU A 84 -5.74 8.85 0.22
N ALA A 85 -6.69 9.66 -0.24
CA ALA A 85 -6.43 10.79 -1.12
C ALA A 85 -5.54 11.82 -0.43
N ASP A 86 -5.78 12.10 0.85
CA ASP A 86 -4.94 13.00 1.66
C ASP A 86 -3.50 12.48 1.77
N LEU A 87 -3.31 11.18 2.05
CA LEU A 87 -1.98 10.57 2.06
C LEU A 87 -1.30 10.59 0.67
N ALA A 88 -2.08 10.44 -0.40
CA ALA A 88 -1.54 10.40 -1.75
C ALA A 88 -1.06 11.77 -2.27
N GLN A 89 -1.42 12.88 -1.60
CA GLN A 89 -0.91 14.23 -1.91
C GLN A 89 0.61 14.32 -1.76
N PHE A 90 1.22 13.44 -0.96
CA PHE A 90 2.66 13.41 -0.71
C PHE A 90 3.38 12.58 -1.79
N PRO A 91 4.24 13.20 -2.63
CA PRO A 91 4.85 12.52 -3.78
C PRO A 91 5.86 11.43 -3.40
N ASN A 92 6.35 11.45 -2.15
CA ASN A 92 7.24 10.44 -1.58
C ASN A 92 6.51 9.19 -1.05
N VAL A 93 5.18 9.11 -1.19
CA VAL A 93 4.37 7.93 -0.85
C VAL A 93 3.95 7.18 -2.10
N SER A 94 4.23 5.88 -2.12
CA SER A 94 3.75 4.91 -3.12
C SER A 94 2.78 3.92 -2.49
N CYS A 95 2.05 3.13 -3.28
CA CYS A 95 1.03 2.20 -2.79
C CYS A 95 1.15 0.81 -3.43
N LYS A 96 0.95 -0.25 -2.62
CA LYS A 96 0.87 -1.63 -3.11
C LYS A 96 -0.59 -2.06 -3.34
N LEU A 97 -0.88 -2.57 -4.54
CA LEU A 97 -2.06 -3.37 -4.85
C LEU A 97 -1.81 -4.81 -4.38
N SER A 98 -2.00 -5.04 -3.09
CA SER A 98 -1.78 -6.33 -2.42
C SER A 98 -2.71 -6.51 -1.23
N GLY A 99 -2.78 -7.70 -0.63
CA GLY A 99 -3.53 -7.97 0.60
C GLY A 99 -5.05 -7.78 0.53
N MET A 100 -5.61 -7.42 -0.63
CA MET A 100 -7.04 -7.10 -0.77
C MET A 100 -7.95 -8.31 -0.48
N VAL A 101 -7.54 -9.52 -0.88
CA VAL A 101 -8.39 -10.72 -0.75
C VAL A 101 -8.70 -11.05 0.71
N THR A 102 -7.81 -10.72 1.65
CA THR A 102 -8.03 -10.94 3.10
C THR A 102 -8.88 -9.87 3.76
N GLU A 103 -9.15 -8.76 3.08
CA GLU A 103 -10.10 -7.73 3.54
C GLU A 103 -11.49 -7.90 2.91
N ALA A 104 -11.62 -8.82 1.94
CA ALA A 104 -12.87 -9.18 1.28
C ALA A 104 -13.62 -10.30 2.02
N ARG A 105 -14.72 -10.79 1.43
CA ARG A 105 -15.42 -11.98 1.94
C ARG A 105 -14.58 -13.22 1.66
N TRP A 106 -13.97 -13.78 2.71
CA TRP A 106 -13.02 -14.89 2.55
C TRP A 106 -13.63 -16.06 1.78
N LYS A 107 -12.91 -16.53 0.75
CA LYS A 107 -13.31 -17.64 -0.13
C LYS A 107 -14.62 -17.43 -0.90
N ASN A 108 -15.17 -16.23 -0.91
CA ASN A 108 -16.43 -15.89 -1.59
C ASN A 108 -16.41 -14.49 -2.23
N TRP A 109 -15.23 -14.00 -2.56
CA TRP A 109 -15.04 -12.79 -3.36
C TRP A 109 -15.09 -13.11 -4.85
N GLN A 110 -15.30 -12.09 -5.68
CA GLN A 110 -15.16 -12.15 -7.14
C GLN A 110 -14.19 -11.05 -7.60
N PRO A 111 -13.47 -11.19 -8.73
CA PRO A 111 -12.52 -10.18 -9.18
C PRO A 111 -13.09 -8.75 -9.27
N GLY A 112 -14.36 -8.62 -9.67
CA GLY A 112 -15.04 -7.32 -9.74
C GLY A 112 -15.27 -6.62 -8.40
N ASP A 113 -15.15 -7.32 -7.26
CA ASP A 113 -15.27 -6.69 -5.94
C ASP A 113 -14.10 -5.74 -5.64
N PHE A 114 -12.97 -5.88 -6.35
CA PHE A 114 -11.72 -5.13 -6.08
C PHE A 114 -11.51 -3.93 -6.99
N TYR A 115 -12.17 -3.88 -8.15
CA TYR A 115 -11.85 -2.91 -9.20
C TYR A 115 -12.12 -1.48 -8.74
N CYS A 116 -13.20 -1.23 -7.98
CA CYS A 116 -13.47 0.11 -7.45
C CYS A 116 -12.38 0.61 -6.48
N TYR A 117 -11.72 -0.28 -5.74
CA TYR A 117 -10.61 0.10 -4.85
C TYR A 117 -9.34 0.38 -5.64
N MET A 118 -9.07 -0.39 -6.69
CA MET A 118 -7.94 -0.12 -7.59
C MET A 118 -8.12 1.18 -8.37
N ASP A 119 -9.34 1.48 -8.81
CA ASP A 119 -9.68 2.77 -9.45
C ASP A 119 -9.39 3.94 -8.50
N ILE A 120 -9.82 3.83 -7.24
CA ILE A 120 -9.56 4.86 -6.21
C ILE A 120 -8.06 5.01 -5.96
N VAL A 121 -7.31 3.92 -5.88
CA VAL A 121 -5.85 3.95 -5.68
C VAL A 121 -5.15 4.60 -6.87
N LEU A 122 -5.52 4.25 -8.11
CA LEU A 122 -4.94 4.87 -9.30
C LEU A 122 -5.32 6.35 -9.44
N GLU A 123 -6.56 6.73 -9.10
CA GLU A 123 -7.00 8.13 -9.05
C GLU A 123 -6.18 8.94 -8.04
N ALA A 124 -5.92 8.38 -6.85
CA ALA A 124 -5.20 9.07 -5.78
C ALA A 124 -3.68 9.14 -6.02
N PHE A 125 -3.04 8.01 -6.33
CA PHE A 125 -1.58 7.93 -6.41
C PHE A 125 -1.04 8.23 -7.81
N GLY A 126 -1.83 7.97 -8.86
CA GLY A 126 -1.34 7.89 -10.23
C GLY A 126 -0.55 6.60 -10.49
N PRO A 127 -0.48 6.14 -11.75
CA PRO A 127 0.04 4.83 -12.10
C PRO A 127 1.53 4.62 -11.78
N GLU A 128 2.36 5.67 -11.81
CA GLU A 128 3.81 5.58 -11.56
C GLU A 128 4.17 5.26 -10.11
N ARG A 129 3.23 5.43 -9.17
CA ARG A 129 3.45 5.22 -7.72
C ARG A 129 2.75 3.96 -7.20
N VAL A 130 2.24 3.11 -8.09
CA VAL A 130 1.48 1.92 -7.73
C VAL A 130 2.24 0.67 -8.17
N MET A 131 2.22 -0.37 -7.34
CA MET A 131 2.89 -1.64 -7.63
C MET A 131 2.08 -2.85 -7.16
N ILE A 132 2.18 -3.97 -7.87
CA ILE A 132 1.55 -5.24 -7.50
C ILE A 132 2.25 -5.93 -6.32
N GLY A 133 1.51 -6.69 -5.51
CA GLY A 133 2.07 -7.67 -4.59
C GLY A 133 1.07 -8.77 -4.23
N SER A 134 1.54 -10.00 -4.02
CA SER A 134 0.66 -11.15 -3.74
C SER A 134 0.20 -11.25 -2.28
N ASP A 135 0.99 -10.69 -1.35
CA ASP A 135 0.86 -10.95 0.09
C ASP A 135 0.91 -12.44 0.45
N TRP A 136 1.63 -13.25 -0.33
CA TRP A 136 1.84 -14.66 -0.01
C TRP A 136 2.78 -14.82 1.20
N PRO A 137 2.52 -15.76 2.13
CA PRO A 137 1.46 -16.78 2.10
C PRO A 137 0.12 -16.34 2.71
N VAL A 138 -0.01 -15.11 3.23
CA VAL A 138 -1.21 -14.64 3.92
C VAL A 138 -2.45 -14.66 3.02
N CYS A 139 -2.29 -14.36 1.72
CA CYS A 139 -3.37 -14.45 0.74
C CYS A 139 -4.06 -15.84 0.70
N GLN A 140 -3.38 -16.91 1.12
CA GLN A 140 -3.93 -18.27 1.18
C GLN A 140 -5.10 -18.43 2.16
N LEU A 141 -5.31 -17.48 3.07
CA LEU A 141 -6.48 -17.46 3.96
C LEU A 141 -7.79 -17.25 3.21
N SER A 142 -7.74 -16.56 2.06
CA SER A 142 -8.92 -16.12 1.31
C SER A 142 -8.92 -16.51 -0.18
N GLY A 143 -7.76 -16.72 -0.78
CA GLY A 143 -7.59 -17.12 -2.18
C GLY A 143 -6.38 -18.05 -2.37
N ASP A 144 -5.90 -18.21 -3.59
CA ASP A 144 -4.57 -18.79 -3.86
C ASP A 144 -3.66 -17.75 -4.52
N TYR A 145 -2.38 -18.09 -4.72
CA TYR A 145 -1.42 -17.16 -5.32
C TYR A 145 -1.85 -16.70 -6.71
N GLN A 146 -2.27 -17.64 -7.56
CA GLN A 146 -2.61 -17.37 -8.95
C GLN A 146 -3.83 -16.46 -9.04
N SER A 147 -4.94 -16.85 -8.41
CA SER A 147 -6.18 -16.09 -8.37
C SER A 147 -6.00 -14.70 -7.75
N THR A 148 -5.15 -14.57 -6.73
CA THR A 148 -4.82 -13.26 -6.12
C THR A 148 -4.08 -12.35 -7.11
N MET A 149 -3.05 -12.87 -7.78
CA MET A 149 -2.28 -12.10 -8.77
C MET A 149 -3.12 -11.75 -10.00
N GLU A 150 -3.98 -12.66 -10.45
CA GLU A 150 -4.87 -12.48 -11.59
C GLU A 150 -5.86 -11.32 -11.40
N ILE A 151 -6.25 -10.97 -10.16
CA ILE A 151 -7.09 -9.78 -9.90
C ILE A 151 -6.40 -8.53 -10.45
N VAL A 152 -5.13 -8.31 -10.08
CA VAL A 152 -4.39 -7.12 -10.47
C VAL A 152 -3.94 -7.23 -11.94
N ILE A 153 -3.46 -8.39 -12.38
CA ILE A 153 -3.03 -8.61 -13.77
C ILE A 153 -4.18 -8.35 -14.75
N ASN A 154 -5.37 -8.90 -14.49
CA ASN A 154 -6.53 -8.70 -15.37
C ASN A 154 -7.02 -7.25 -15.36
N TYR A 155 -6.89 -6.56 -14.22
CA TYR A 155 -7.19 -5.14 -14.12
C TYR A 155 -6.24 -4.30 -14.97
N VAL A 156 -4.92 -4.46 -14.81
CA VAL A 156 -3.93 -3.64 -15.53
C VAL A 156 -3.82 -3.96 -17.02
N ASN A 157 -4.20 -5.17 -17.45
CA ASN A 157 -4.29 -5.53 -18.87
C ASN A 157 -5.34 -4.72 -19.65
N GLN A 158 -6.21 -3.96 -18.96
CA GLN A 158 -7.16 -3.03 -19.56
C GLN A 158 -6.57 -1.62 -19.73
N LEU A 159 -5.38 -1.36 -19.19
CA LEU A 159 -4.66 -0.09 -19.26
C LEU A 159 -3.62 -0.11 -20.39
N PRO A 160 -3.05 1.06 -20.79
CA PRO A 160 -1.91 1.09 -21.70
C PRO A 160 -0.76 0.20 -21.21
N THR A 161 -0.10 -0.52 -22.13
CA THR A 161 0.96 -1.48 -21.79
C THR A 161 2.06 -0.91 -20.89
N GLU A 162 2.51 0.32 -21.15
CA GLU A 162 3.52 1.00 -20.33
C GLU A 162 3.07 1.18 -18.86
N VAL A 163 1.80 1.53 -18.66
CA VAL A 163 1.20 1.66 -17.32
C VAL A 163 1.12 0.29 -16.64
N GLY A 164 0.70 -0.73 -17.38
CA GLY A 164 0.64 -2.11 -16.89
C GLY A 164 2.01 -2.62 -16.46
N ASP A 165 3.03 -2.49 -17.31
CA ASP A 165 4.41 -2.88 -17.01
C ASP A 165 5.00 -2.10 -15.82
N GLY A 166 4.63 -0.82 -15.70
CA GLY A 166 4.85 0.02 -14.52
C GLY A 166 4.41 -0.67 -13.24
N ILE A 167 3.12 -0.95 -13.15
CA ILE A 167 2.48 -1.54 -11.96
C ILE A 167 2.96 -2.97 -11.70
N LEU A 168 3.23 -3.74 -12.75
CA LEU A 168 3.63 -5.15 -12.63
C LEU A 168 5.10 -5.36 -12.22
N GLY A 169 5.93 -4.32 -12.19
CA GLY A 169 7.27 -4.46 -11.63
C GLY A 169 8.20 -3.26 -11.77
N ASN A 170 8.09 -2.48 -12.84
CA ASN A 170 9.03 -1.38 -13.08
C ASN A 170 8.98 -0.30 -11.99
N ASN A 171 7.79 -0.01 -11.47
CA ASN A 171 7.64 0.94 -10.36
C ASN A 171 8.29 0.41 -9.08
N CYS A 172 8.11 -0.88 -8.77
CA CYS A 172 8.76 -1.52 -7.62
C CYS A 172 10.30 -1.41 -7.73
N ALA A 173 10.86 -1.70 -8.89
CA ALA A 173 12.30 -1.58 -9.13
C ALA A 173 12.81 -0.14 -8.93
N LYS A 174 12.09 0.87 -9.43
CA LYS A 174 12.42 2.30 -9.22
C LYS A 174 12.30 2.67 -7.72
N ILE A 175 11.20 2.30 -7.07
CA ILE A 175 10.85 2.74 -5.71
C ILE A 175 11.76 2.11 -4.66
N TYR A 176 12.14 0.84 -4.81
CA TYR A 176 13.08 0.15 -3.90
C TYR A 176 14.54 0.18 -4.38
N GLN A 177 14.84 0.80 -5.54
CA GLN A 177 16.18 0.85 -6.15
C GLN A 177 16.81 -0.54 -6.34
N LEU A 178 16.09 -1.42 -7.04
CA LEU A 178 16.50 -2.81 -7.32
C LEU A 178 17.47 -2.94 -8.50
#